data_AF-A0A969RCD9-F1
#
_entry.id   AF-A0A969RCD9-F1
#
_cell.length_a   1.000
_cell.length_b   1.000
_cell.length_c   1.000
_cell.angle_alpha   90.00
_cell.angle_beta   90.00
_cell.angle_gamma   90.00
#
_symmetry.space_group_name_H-M   'P 1'
#
loop_
_entity.id
_entity.type
_entity.pdbx_description
1 polymer ?
#
loop_
_entity_poly.entity_id
_entity_poly.type
_entity_poly.pdbx_seq_one_letter_code
_entity_poly.pdbx_strand_id
1 'polypeptide(L)'
;MQQQSIAYVERLKQFQTQLPQPTPEQKLHQTLHQLEMQAHHINQLATTQEAAIHQLKTIAQQVERRWKVMQLVSASHLESKITEADLEIPLICEYRAVAVPYIEKTKEGIWILASRSVDLCQAEREAISTAEELRHRAAKENVSKDKSSSPLLSAKPRTKSSRINRSPLYSKFTWREAMTLAIGGILIRLIIELVLASFPMLWAPAIVLIVAPILVTVYYFSTPQQTMWNFAYRLLFILIGLVIGGRV
;
A
#
# COMPACT_ATOMS: atom_id res chain seq x y z
N MET A 1 37.80 47.97 9.71
CA MET A 1 36.43 47.51 9.34
C MET A 1 35.84 46.54 10.36
N GLN A 2 36.60 45.60 10.95
CA GLN A 2 36.07 44.59 11.89
C GLN A 2 35.61 45.12 13.27
N GLN A 3 36.15 46.25 13.75
CA GLN A 3 35.76 46.81 15.05
C GLN A 3 34.37 47.49 15.04
N GLN A 4 33.91 47.96 13.87
CA GLN A 4 32.59 48.60 13.76
C GLN A 4 31.44 47.60 13.83
N SER A 5 31.63 46.34 13.42
CA SER A 5 30.58 45.31 13.51
C SER A 5 30.35 44.84 14.94
N ILE A 6 31.38 44.81 15.79
CA ILE A 6 31.26 44.39 17.19
C ILE A 6 30.43 45.40 17.99
N ALA A 7 30.72 46.70 17.84
CA ALA A 7 29.95 47.76 18.50
C ALA A 7 28.48 47.79 18.06
N TYR A 8 28.20 47.43 16.80
CA TYR A 8 26.83 47.37 16.29
C TYR A 8 26.04 46.18 16.88
N VAL A 9 26.69 45.03 17.05
CA VAL A 9 26.08 43.83 17.65
C VAL A 9 25.80 44.04 19.15
N GLU A 10 26.70 44.69 19.88
CA GLU A 10 26.47 45.00 21.30
C GLU A 10 25.33 46.01 21.50
N ARG A 11 25.22 47.01 20.63
CA ARG A 11 24.12 47.97 20.67
C ARG A 11 22.77 47.30 20.37
N LEU A 12 22.73 46.38 19.42
CA LEU A 12 21.54 45.58 19.12
C LEU A 12 21.15 44.67 20.31
N LYS A 13 22.13 44.07 21.00
CA LYS A 13 21.87 43.31 22.24
C LYS A 13 21.29 44.18 23.35
N GLN A 14 21.79 45.42 23.53
CA GLN A 14 21.25 46.36 24.52
C GLN A 14 19.81 46.79 24.23
N PHE A 15 19.45 46.97 22.95
CA PHE A 15 18.06 47.25 22.58
C PHE A 15 17.14 46.04 22.80
N GLN A 16 17.67 44.82 22.68
CA GLN A 16 16.91 43.60 22.92
C GLN A 16 16.61 43.35 24.41
N THR A 17 17.41 43.90 25.33
CA THR A 17 17.19 43.76 26.79
C THR A 17 16.08 44.68 27.34
N GLN A 18 15.58 45.64 26.56
CA GLN A 18 14.54 46.58 27.00
C GLN A 18 13.16 46.33 26.40
N LEU A 19 12.99 45.29 25.56
CA LEU A 19 11.65 44.91 25.13
C LEU A 19 10.87 44.34 26.33
N PRO A 20 9.68 44.88 26.64
CA PRO A 20 8.81 44.33 27.68
C PRO A 20 8.66 42.83 27.46
N GLN A 21 8.97 42.04 28.49
CA GLN A 21 8.72 40.61 28.43
C GLN A 21 7.24 40.40 28.07
N PRO A 22 6.94 39.62 27.02
CA PRO A 22 5.56 39.39 26.63
C PRO A 22 4.81 38.80 27.82
N THR A 23 3.61 39.31 28.07
CA THR A 23 2.77 38.76 29.13
C THR A 23 2.55 37.27 28.88
N PRO A 24 2.32 36.45 29.93
CA PRO A 24 2.07 35.03 29.76
C PRO A 24 0.93 34.73 28.76
N GLU A 25 -0.08 35.60 28.68
CA GLU A 25 -1.14 35.53 27.68
C GLU A 25 -0.65 35.78 26.25
N GLN A 26 0.19 36.79 26.03
CA GLN A 26 0.79 37.05 24.72
C GLN A 26 1.64 35.86 24.25
N LYS A 27 2.42 35.27 25.16
CA LYS A 27 3.22 34.07 24.87
C LYS A 27 2.32 32.87 24.51
N LEU A 28 1.18 32.70 25.19
CA LEU A 28 0.20 31.66 24.83
C LEU A 28 -0.39 31.90 23.44
N HIS A 29 -0.83 33.12 23.13
CA HIS A 29 -1.33 33.46 21.79
C HIS A 29 -0.29 33.23 20.70
N GLN A 30 0.97 33.60 20.95
CA GLN A 30 2.07 33.39 20.01
C GLN A 30 2.34 31.91 19.76
N THR A 31 2.35 31.09 20.82
CA THR A 31 2.59 29.64 20.69
C THR A 31 1.43 28.93 20.00
N LEU A 32 0.18 29.31 20.28
CA LEU A 32 -0.99 28.81 19.56
C LEU A 32 -0.97 29.17 18.07
N HIS A 33 -0.57 30.39 17.74
CA HIS A 33 -0.41 30.81 16.36
C HIS A 33 0.71 30.03 15.64
N GLN A 34 1.84 29.80 16.32
CA GLN A 34 2.91 28.95 15.80
C GLN A 34 2.42 27.51 15.54
N LEU A 35 1.64 26.94 16.46
CA LEU A 35 1.06 25.61 16.30
C LEU A 35 0.13 25.54 15.08
N GLU A 36 -0.71 26.55 14.88
CA GLU A 36 -1.59 26.65 13.72
C GLU A 36 -0.82 26.74 12.40
N MET A 37 0.24 27.55 12.36
CA MET A 37 1.13 27.65 11.20
C MET A 37 1.82 26.32 10.89
N GLN A 38 2.29 25.59 11.92
CA GLN A 38 2.90 24.28 11.74
C GLN A 38 1.89 23.23 11.28
N ALA A 39 0.66 23.25 11.81
CA ALA A 39 -0.41 22.36 11.37
C ALA A 39 -0.75 22.59 9.89
N HIS A 40 -0.85 23.85 9.47
CA HIS A 40 -1.08 24.19 8.07
C HIS A 40 0.07 23.72 7.17
N HIS A 41 1.32 23.90 7.62
CA HIS A 41 2.49 23.43 6.88
C HIS A 41 2.50 21.91 6.69
N ILE A 42 2.19 21.14 7.74
CA ILE A 42 2.07 19.68 7.65
C ILE A 42 0.98 19.27 6.65
N ASN A 43 -0.17 19.93 6.68
CA ASN A 43 -1.26 19.66 5.74
C ASN A 43 -0.89 20.00 4.28
N GLN A 44 -0.09 21.05 4.08
CA GLN A 44 0.45 21.39 2.77
C GLN A 44 1.41 20.29 2.27
N LEU A 45 2.36 19.85 3.11
CA LEU A 45 3.28 18.76 2.80
C LEU A 45 2.54 17.45 2.49
N ALA A 46 1.52 17.13 3.28
CA ALA A 46 0.66 15.97 3.05
C ALA A 46 0.01 16.02 1.66
N THR A 47 -0.49 17.19 1.25
CA THR A 47 -1.09 17.40 -0.08
C THR A 47 -0.04 17.26 -1.19
N THR A 48 1.16 17.81 -1.00
CA THR A 48 2.27 17.63 -1.96
C THR A 48 2.70 16.17 -2.07
N GLN A 49 2.77 15.45 -0.95
CA GLN A 49 3.12 14.03 -0.93
C GLN A 49 2.07 13.19 -1.67
N GLU A 50 0.78 13.44 -1.44
CA GLU A 50 -0.30 12.78 -2.16
C GLU A 50 -0.19 12.99 -3.67
N ALA A 51 0.02 14.23 -4.11
CA ALA A 51 0.22 14.56 -5.52
C ALA A 51 1.43 13.81 -6.11
N ALA A 52 2.55 13.75 -5.39
CA ALA A 52 3.74 13.02 -5.82
C ALA A 52 3.49 11.51 -5.95
N ILE A 53 2.71 10.90 -5.04
CA ILE A 53 2.34 9.48 -5.13
C ILE A 53 1.47 9.23 -6.38
N HIS A 54 0.52 10.13 -6.69
CA HIS A 54 -0.27 10.03 -7.92
C HIS A 54 0.59 10.18 -9.19
N GLN A 55 1.57 11.09 -9.19
CA GLN A 55 2.52 11.23 -10.29
C GLN A 55 3.36 9.95 -10.47
N LEU A 56 3.86 9.37 -9.39
CA LEU A 56 4.60 8.11 -9.43
C LEU A 56 3.75 6.98 -10.03
N LYS A 57 2.48 6.86 -9.62
CA LYS A 57 1.55 5.88 -10.23
C LYS A 57 1.43 6.11 -11.74
N THR A 58 1.25 7.35 -12.17
CA THR A 58 1.09 7.70 -13.59
C THR A 58 2.34 7.31 -14.40
N ILE A 59 3.54 7.60 -13.87
CA ILE A 59 4.81 7.23 -14.50
C ILE A 59 4.94 5.71 -14.59
N ALA A 60 4.71 4.99 -13.49
CA ALA A 60 4.78 3.54 -13.46
C ALA A 60 3.83 2.88 -14.48
N GLN A 61 2.59 3.38 -14.59
CA GLN A 61 1.64 2.93 -15.61
C GLN A 61 2.11 3.23 -17.04
N GLN A 62 2.74 4.39 -17.27
CA GLN A 62 3.30 4.73 -18.57
C GLN A 62 4.45 3.79 -18.97
N VAL A 63 5.33 3.46 -18.02
CA VAL A 63 6.41 2.50 -18.24
C VAL A 63 5.83 1.12 -18.54
N GLU A 64 4.84 0.66 -17.78
CA GLU A 64 4.17 -0.64 -18.02
C GLU A 64 3.54 -0.70 -19.43
N ARG A 65 2.89 0.37 -19.89
CA ARG A 65 2.34 0.46 -21.25
C ARG A 65 3.43 0.40 -22.30
N ARG A 66 4.52 1.16 -22.14
CA ARG A 66 5.65 1.16 -23.08
C ARG A 66 6.33 -0.20 -23.16
N TRP A 67 6.52 -0.85 -22.01
CA TRP A 67 7.08 -2.20 -21.94
C TRP A 67 6.22 -3.21 -22.70
N LYS A 68 4.89 -3.16 -22.54
CA LYS A 68 3.95 -4.01 -23.29
C LYS A 68 4.06 -3.80 -24.79
N VAL A 69 4.13 -2.55 -25.25
CA VAL A 69 4.30 -2.25 -26.68
C VAL A 69 5.63 -2.81 -27.20
N MET A 70 6.73 -2.64 -26.47
CA MET A 70 8.03 -3.20 -26.84
C MET A 70 8.00 -4.73 -26.92
N GLN A 71 7.38 -5.40 -25.95
CA GLN A 71 7.23 -6.86 -25.99
C GLN A 71 6.43 -7.33 -27.20
N LEU A 72 5.34 -6.65 -27.57
CA LEU A 72 4.55 -7.00 -28.76
C LEU A 72 5.37 -6.85 -30.05
N VAL A 73 6.18 -5.79 -30.16
CA VAL A 73 7.09 -5.59 -31.30
C VAL A 73 8.16 -6.67 -31.33
N SER A 74 8.79 -7.01 -30.20
CA SER A 74 9.80 -8.07 -30.13
C SER A 74 9.21 -9.45 -30.44
N ALA A 75 8.00 -9.75 -29.96
CA ALA A 75 7.31 -11.01 -30.24
C ALA A 75 6.96 -11.17 -31.72
N SER A 76 6.65 -10.07 -32.44
CA SER A 76 6.38 -10.12 -33.88
C SER A 76 7.59 -10.53 -34.73
N HIS A 77 8.81 -10.43 -34.19
CA HIS A 77 10.05 -10.78 -34.90
C HIS A 77 10.51 -12.23 -34.66
N LEU A 78 10.10 -12.84 -33.55
CA LEU A 78 10.30 -14.26 -33.31
C LEU A 78 9.01 -15.00 -33.68
N GLU A 79 8.90 -15.48 -34.92
CA GLU A 79 7.83 -16.43 -35.34
C GLU A 79 7.83 -17.76 -34.54
N SER A 80 8.72 -17.91 -33.56
CA SER A 80 8.73 -19.06 -32.67
C SER A 80 7.57 -18.97 -31.68
N LYS A 81 6.76 -20.04 -31.70
CA LYS A 81 5.70 -20.53 -30.80
C LYS A 81 5.81 -20.20 -29.29
N ILE A 82 6.02 -18.94 -28.90
CA ILE A 82 5.96 -18.51 -27.49
C ILE A 82 4.48 -18.48 -27.12
N THR A 83 4.13 -19.32 -26.15
CA THR A 83 2.77 -19.43 -25.64
C THR A 83 2.51 -18.20 -24.75
N GLU A 84 1.34 -17.55 -24.87
CA GLU A 84 0.97 -16.38 -24.05
C GLU A 84 1.15 -16.57 -22.53
N ALA A 85 1.23 -17.83 -22.07
CA ALA A 85 1.46 -18.20 -20.68
C ALA A 85 2.87 -17.88 -20.14
N ASP A 86 3.89 -17.73 -21.00
CA ASP A 86 5.27 -17.50 -20.57
C ASP A 86 5.66 -16.01 -20.47
N LEU A 87 4.80 -15.10 -20.95
CA LEU A 87 5.00 -13.65 -20.80
C LEU A 87 4.48 -13.17 -19.45
N GLU A 88 5.19 -13.54 -18.38
CA GLU A 88 5.03 -12.86 -17.09
C GLU A 88 5.65 -11.47 -17.20
N ILE A 89 4.80 -10.46 -17.44
CA ILE A 89 5.22 -9.06 -17.37
C ILE A 89 5.61 -8.78 -15.92
N PRO A 90 6.87 -8.42 -15.63
CA PRO A 90 7.27 -8.12 -14.26
C PRO A 90 6.44 -6.94 -13.76
N LEU A 91 5.77 -7.13 -12.62
CA LEU A 91 5.03 -6.07 -11.95
C LEU A 91 6.04 -5.01 -11.49
N ILE A 92 6.09 -3.87 -12.17
CA ILE A 92 7.06 -2.80 -11.84
C ILE A 92 6.77 -2.20 -10.46
N CYS A 93 5.48 -2.11 -10.09
CA CYS A 93 5.03 -1.57 -8.82
C CYS A 93 3.80 -2.33 -8.30
N GLU A 94 3.86 -2.76 -7.03
CA GLU A 94 2.68 -3.22 -6.30
C GLU A 94 2.03 -2.02 -5.60
N TYR A 95 0.83 -1.63 -6.06
CA TYR A 95 0.10 -0.52 -5.46
C TYR A 95 -0.62 -0.97 -4.18
N ARG A 96 -0.20 -0.43 -3.04
CA ARG A 96 -0.89 -0.62 -1.75
C ARG A 96 -1.60 0.66 -1.33
N ALA A 97 -2.62 0.52 -0.49
CA ALA A 97 -3.23 1.68 0.15
C ALA A 97 -2.17 2.37 1.03
N VAL A 98 -2.02 3.68 0.84
CA VAL A 98 -1.10 4.52 1.61
C VAL A 98 -1.92 5.47 2.46
N ALA A 99 -1.50 5.71 3.69
CA ALA A 99 -2.11 6.73 4.55
C ALA A 99 -1.18 7.94 4.64
N VAL A 100 -1.75 9.14 4.56
CA VAL A 100 -1.02 10.40 4.71
C VAL A 100 -1.51 11.10 5.99
N PRO A 101 -0.61 11.60 6.85
CA PRO A 101 -1.01 12.32 8.05
C PRO A 101 -1.66 13.65 7.69
N TYR A 102 -2.66 14.06 8.47
CA TYR A 102 -3.23 15.40 8.40
C TYR A 102 -3.63 15.85 9.81
N ILE A 103 -3.60 17.16 10.03
CA ILE A 103 -3.99 17.77 11.30
C ILE A 103 -5.32 18.48 11.10
N GLU A 104 -6.29 18.14 11.95
CA GLU A 104 -7.61 18.75 11.98
C GLU A 104 -7.83 19.49 13.29
N LYS A 105 -8.54 20.60 13.23
CA LYS A 105 -9.00 21.32 14.43
C LYS A 105 -10.46 21.00 14.66
N THR A 106 -10.76 20.40 15.81
CA THR A 106 -12.14 20.12 16.22
C THR A 106 -12.93 21.40 16.48
N LYS A 107 -14.26 21.29 16.57
CA LYS A 107 -15.14 22.40 16.96
C LYS A 107 -14.81 22.97 18.35
N GLU A 108 -14.20 22.16 19.21
CA GLU A 108 -13.73 22.51 20.55
C GLU A 108 -12.36 23.21 20.55
N GLY A 109 -11.72 23.34 19.38
CA GLY A 109 -10.40 23.95 19.24
C GLY A 109 -9.23 23.00 19.54
N ILE A 110 -9.50 21.73 19.84
CA ILE A 110 -8.49 20.70 20.05
C ILE A 110 -7.93 20.26 18.69
N TRP A 111 -6.61 20.21 18.58
CA TRP A 111 -5.89 19.73 17.41
C TRP A 111 -5.74 18.21 17.45
N ILE A 112 -6.15 17.52 16.39
CA ILE A 112 -6.05 16.07 16.25
C ILE A 112 -5.13 15.75 15.07
N LEU A 113 -4.10 14.95 15.33
CA LEU A 113 -3.32 14.31 14.28
C LEU A 113 -4.06 13.05 13.83
N ALA A 114 -4.56 13.09 12.60
CA ALA A 114 -5.29 11.99 11.98
C ALA A 114 -4.55 11.51 10.73
N SER A 115 -5.07 10.45 10.10
CA SER A 115 -4.53 9.91 8.86
C SER A 115 -5.65 9.70 7.85
N ARG A 116 -5.46 10.15 6.61
CA ARG A 116 -6.38 9.86 5.51
C ARG A 116 -5.80 8.79 4.60
N SER A 117 -6.63 7.84 4.18
CA SER A 117 -6.24 6.85 3.16
C SER A 117 -6.25 7.52 1.79
N VAL A 118 -5.15 7.40 1.05
CA VAL A 118 -5.04 7.83 -0.35
C VAL A 118 -5.39 6.66 -1.24
N ASP A 119 -6.53 6.76 -1.91
CA ASP A 119 -7.01 5.76 -2.85
C ASP A 119 -6.47 6.05 -4.26
N LEU A 120 -5.33 5.43 -4.56
CA LEU A 120 -4.66 5.61 -5.85
C LEU A 120 -5.52 5.17 -7.04
N CYS A 121 -6.55 4.37 -6.82
CA CYS A 121 -7.41 3.80 -7.86
C CYS A 121 -8.80 4.43 -7.91
N GLN A 122 -9.06 5.49 -7.13
CA GLN A 122 -10.36 6.17 -7.14
C GLN A 122 -10.65 6.81 -8.50
N ALA A 123 -9.76 7.66 -9.01
CA ALA A 123 -9.94 8.33 -10.30
C ALA A 123 -10.12 7.34 -11.46
N GLU A 124 -9.45 6.19 -11.38
CA GLU A 124 -9.57 5.12 -12.39
C GLU A 124 -10.94 4.42 -12.32
N ARG A 125 -11.44 4.14 -11.12
CA ARG A 125 -12.79 3.57 -10.92
C ARG A 125 -13.87 4.54 -11.37
N GLU A 126 -13.73 5.82 -11.04
CA GLU A 126 -14.66 6.87 -11.48
C GLU A 126 -14.66 7.02 -13.01
N ALA A 127 -13.48 6.99 -13.62
CA ALA A 127 -13.34 7.04 -15.08
C ALA A 127 -13.98 5.81 -15.76
N ILE A 128 -13.82 4.61 -15.18
CA ILE A 128 -14.46 3.39 -15.69
C ILE A 128 -15.98 3.47 -15.57
N SER A 129 -16.49 3.87 -14.41
CA SER A 129 -17.94 4.05 -14.19
C SER A 129 -18.53 5.04 -15.18
N THR A 130 -17.86 6.17 -15.38
CA THR A 130 -18.27 7.20 -16.34
C THR A 130 -18.23 6.66 -17.78
N ALA A 131 -17.18 5.92 -18.15
CA ALA A 131 -17.09 5.33 -19.48
C ALA A 131 -18.18 4.26 -19.71
N GLU A 132 -18.54 3.48 -18.70
CA GLU A 132 -19.64 2.53 -18.78
C GLU A 132 -20.99 3.23 -18.95
N GLU A 133 -21.25 4.30 -18.20
CA GLU A 133 -22.46 5.11 -18.36
C GLU A 133 -22.58 5.69 -19.77
N LEU A 134 -21.48 6.24 -20.29
CA LEU A 134 -21.43 6.79 -21.65
C LEU A 134 -21.69 5.71 -22.72
N ARG A 135 -21.15 4.50 -22.53
CA ARG A 135 -21.41 3.36 -23.44
C ARG A 135 -22.87 2.94 -23.41
N HIS A 136 -23.49 2.89 -22.22
CA HIS A 136 -24.91 2.58 -22.09
C HIS A 136 -25.79 3.65 -22.73
N ARG A 137 -25.44 4.93 -22.56
CA ARG A 137 -26.14 6.05 -23.19
C ARG A 137 -26.03 6.01 -24.71
N ALA A 138 -24.84 5.80 -25.24
CA ALA A 138 -24.61 5.69 -26.69
C ALA A 138 -25.36 4.50 -27.31
N ALA A 139 -25.39 3.34 -26.61
CA ALA A 139 -26.14 2.18 -27.06
C ALA A 139 -27.66 2.45 -27.16
N LYS A 140 -28.22 3.18 -26.19
CA LYS A 140 -29.64 3.56 -26.19
C LYS A 140 -29.98 4.54 -27.33
N GLU A 141 -29.08 5.47 -27.64
CA GLU A 141 -29.27 6.41 -28.76
C GLU A 141 -29.31 5.68 -30.11
N ASN A 142 -28.40 4.72 -30.33
CA ASN A 142 -28.35 3.96 -31.58
C ASN A 142 -29.62 3.11 -31.81
N VAL A 143 -30.19 2.51 -30.76
CA VAL A 143 -31.46 1.75 -30.85
C VAL A 143 -32.65 2.64 -31.21
N SER A 144 -32.60 3.92 -30.84
CA SER A 144 -33.70 4.86 -31.10
C SER A 144 -33.67 5.39 -32.55
N LYS A 145 -32.49 5.49 -33.17
CA LYS A 145 -32.35 5.89 -34.59
C LYS A 145 -32.77 4.79 -35.57
N ASP A 146 -32.57 3.51 -35.23
CA ASP A 146 -32.90 2.39 -36.12
C ASP A 146 -34.41 2.09 -36.26
N LYS A 147 -35.27 2.62 -35.38
CA LYS A 147 -36.72 2.40 -35.45
C LYS A 147 -37.45 3.26 -36.49
N SER A 148 -36.77 4.18 -37.16
CA SER A 148 -37.38 5.06 -38.18
C SER A 148 -37.17 4.58 -39.63
N SER A 149 -36.49 3.45 -39.86
CA SER A 149 -36.27 2.90 -41.20
C SER A 149 -36.57 1.40 -41.22
N SER A 150 -37.59 1.04 -42.00
CA SER A 150 -38.10 -0.32 -42.21
C SER A 150 -37.03 -1.35 -42.61
N PRO A 151 -37.26 -2.65 -42.33
CA PRO A 151 -36.25 -3.68 -42.28
C PRO A 151 -36.10 -4.39 -43.63
N LEU A 152 -34.89 -4.84 -43.97
CA LEU A 152 -34.69 -6.09 -44.70
C LEU A 152 -33.22 -6.53 -44.59
N LEU A 153 -33.05 -7.75 -44.10
CA LEU A 153 -31.82 -8.57 -44.04
C LEU A 153 -30.83 -8.28 -42.89
N SER A 154 -31.27 -8.80 -41.74
CA SER A 154 -30.53 -9.18 -40.54
C SER A 154 -29.18 -9.90 -40.81
N ALA A 155 -28.08 -9.27 -40.41
CA ALA A 155 -26.80 -9.91 -40.18
C ALA A 155 -26.30 -9.55 -38.77
N LYS A 156 -26.34 -10.54 -37.87
CA LYS A 156 -26.06 -10.43 -36.43
C LYS A 156 -24.55 -10.38 -36.17
N PRO A 157 -23.97 -9.27 -35.67
CA PRO A 157 -22.56 -9.26 -35.28
C PRO A 157 -22.42 -9.83 -33.87
N ARG A 158 -21.70 -10.95 -33.76
CA ARG A 158 -21.39 -11.64 -32.51
C ARG A 158 -20.11 -11.03 -31.91
N THR A 159 -20.23 -9.92 -31.18
CA THR A 159 -19.11 -9.34 -30.44
C THR A 159 -18.93 -10.06 -29.10
N LYS A 160 -18.00 -11.01 -29.06
CA LYS A 160 -17.47 -11.60 -27.82
C LYS A 160 -16.57 -10.57 -27.14
N SER A 161 -17.15 -9.77 -26.26
CA SER A 161 -16.41 -8.89 -25.35
C SER A 161 -15.93 -9.70 -24.15
N SER A 162 -14.66 -10.12 -24.17
CA SER A 162 -13.98 -10.70 -23.01
C SER A 162 -13.67 -9.59 -22.01
N ARG A 163 -14.58 -9.38 -21.05
CA ARG A 163 -14.33 -8.62 -19.83
C ARG A 163 -13.22 -9.30 -19.02
N ILE A 164 -11.99 -8.85 -19.20
CA ILE A 164 -10.91 -9.15 -18.25
C ILE A 164 -10.97 -8.09 -17.16
N ASN A 165 -11.92 -8.26 -16.24
CA ASN A 165 -11.90 -7.55 -14.95
C ASN A 165 -10.75 -8.12 -14.13
N ARG A 166 -9.56 -7.52 -14.23
CA ARG A 166 -8.45 -7.77 -13.30
C ARG A 166 -8.78 -7.06 -12.00
N SER A 167 -9.47 -7.76 -11.11
CA SER A 167 -9.57 -7.36 -9.70
C SER A 167 -8.16 -7.29 -9.10
N PRO A 168 -7.90 -6.35 -8.17
CA PRO A 168 -6.61 -6.22 -7.51
C PRO A 168 -6.25 -7.56 -6.86
N LEU A 169 -5.05 -8.05 -7.17
CA LEU A 169 -4.44 -9.25 -6.63
C LEU A 169 -4.14 -9.04 -5.14
N TYR A 170 -5.21 -8.98 -4.33
CA TYR A 170 -5.15 -9.54 -3.00
C TYR A 170 -4.86 -11.02 -3.23
N SER A 171 -3.61 -11.43 -3.01
CA SER A 171 -3.24 -12.86 -3.04
C SER A 171 -4.14 -13.52 -2.00
N LYS A 172 -5.26 -14.08 -2.47
CA LYS A 172 -6.15 -14.88 -1.65
C LYS A 172 -5.29 -16.05 -1.23
N PHE A 173 -4.86 -16.00 0.03
CA PHE A 173 -4.18 -17.09 0.71
C PHE A 173 -4.91 -18.37 0.33
N THR A 174 -4.29 -19.10 -0.59
CA THR A 174 -4.96 -20.20 -1.25
C THR A 174 -4.89 -21.34 -0.27
N TRP A 175 -6.01 -22.04 -0.06
CA TRP A 175 -6.05 -23.17 0.88
C TRP A 175 -4.97 -24.23 0.55
N ARG A 176 -4.50 -24.27 -0.71
CA ARG A 176 -3.32 -25.02 -1.15
C ARG A 176 -2.03 -24.59 -0.45
N GLU A 177 -1.73 -23.30 -0.36
CA GLU A 177 -0.56 -22.78 0.37
C GLU A 177 -0.61 -23.19 1.85
N ALA A 178 -1.79 -23.13 2.47
CA ALA A 178 -2.00 -23.59 3.85
C ALA A 178 -1.69 -25.07 4.02
N MET A 179 -2.17 -25.93 3.11
CA MET A 179 -1.87 -27.36 3.14
C MET A 179 -0.37 -27.63 2.98
N THR A 180 0.30 -26.95 2.05
CA THR A 180 1.74 -27.15 1.83
C THR A 180 2.54 -26.78 3.07
N LEU A 181 2.18 -25.69 3.75
CA LEU A 181 2.82 -25.28 5.00
C LEU A 181 2.54 -26.27 6.15
N ALA A 182 1.31 -26.78 6.25
CA ALA A 182 0.95 -27.78 7.27
C ALA A 182 1.73 -29.09 7.08
N ILE A 183 1.81 -29.60 5.84
CA ILE A 183 2.58 -30.80 5.51
C ILE A 183 4.07 -30.59 5.80
N GLY A 184 4.61 -29.42 5.43
CA GLY A 184 5.99 -29.05 5.73
C GLY A 184 6.28 -29.03 7.24
N GLY A 185 5.37 -28.50 8.05
CA GLY A 185 5.49 -28.50 9.51
C GLY A 185 5.56 -29.91 10.12
N ILE A 186 4.73 -30.83 9.64
CA ILE A 186 4.72 -32.23 10.08
C ILE A 186 6.03 -32.94 9.72
N LEU A 187 6.53 -32.75 8.49
CA LEU A 187 7.80 -33.34 8.04
C LEU A 187 8.99 -32.83 8.84
N ILE A 188 9.08 -31.52 9.06
CA ILE A 188 10.15 -30.93 9.87
C ILE A 188 10.11 -31.50 11.29
N ARG A 189 8.92 -31.69 11.86
CA ARG A 189 8.78 -32.28 13.20
C ARG A 189 9.31 -33.71 13.26
N LEU A 190 8.96 -34.56 12.29
CA LEU A 190 9.46 -35.94 12.21
C LEU A 190 10.99 -35.98 12.14
N ILE A 191 11.60 -35.07 11.39
CA ILE A 191 13.06 -34.95 11.29
C ILE A 191 13.66 -34.54 12.64
N ILE A 192 13.06 -33.57 13.33
CA ILE A 192 13.53 -33.12 14.66
C ILE A 192 13.46 -34.26 15.68
N GLU A 193 12.36 -35.00 15.75
CA GLU A 193 12.21 -36.16 16.66
C GLU A 193 13.26 -37.24 16.35
N LEU A 194 13.49 -37.53 15.07
CA LEU A 194 14.52 -38.50 14.66
C LEU A 194 15.93 -38.07 15.09
N VAL A 195 16.25 -36.78 14.94
CA VAL A 195 17.53 -36.21 15.36
C VAL A 195 17.67 -36.22 16.88
N LEU A 196 16.63 -35.86 17.63
CA LEU A 196 16.65 -35.86 19.09
C LEU A 196 16.76 -37.29 19.66
N ALA A 197 16.11 -38.27 19.03
CA ALA A 197 16.26 -39.68 19.38
C ALA A 197 17.70 -40.18 19.15
N SER A 198 18.38 -39.63 18.13
CA SER A 198 19.77 -39.97 17.81
C SER A 198 20.79 -39.24 18.70
N PHE A 199 20.45 -38.02 19.17
CA PHE A 199 21.37 -37.14 19.90
C PHE A 199 20.66 -36.42 21.08
N PRO A 200 20.60 -37.04 22.27
CA PRO A 200 19.92 -36.47 23.42
C PRO A 200 20.55 -35.15 23.92
N MET A 201 21.80 -34.86 23.57
CA MET A 201 22.47 -33.62 23.93
C MET A 201 21.91 -32.39 23.17
N LEU A 202 21.19 -32.59 22.07
CA LEU A 202 20.58 -31.50 21.28
C LEU A 202 19.22 -31.01 21.82
N TRP A 203 18.78 -31.51 22.98
CA TRP A 203 17.48 -31.16 23.55
C TRP A 203 17.35 -29.66 23.88
N ALA A 204 18.39 -29.07 24.48
CA ALA A 204 18.42 -27.65 24.81
C ALA A 204 18.32 -26.72 23.58
N PRO A 205 19.15 -26.86 22.53
CA PRO A 205 19.02 -26.03 21.34
C PRO A 205 17.68 -26.25 20.59
N ALA A 206 17.13 -27.47 20.62
CA ALA A 206 15.81 -27.73 20.04
C ALA A 206 14.69 -26.94 20.74
N ILE A 207 14.70 -26.86 22.08
CA ILE A 207 13.74 -26.04 22.83
C ILE A 207 13.87 -24.57 22.46
N VAL A 208 15.09 -24.04 22.41
CA VAL A 208 15.32 -22.63 22.03
C VAL A 208 14.76 -22.34 20.64
N LEU A 209 14.97 -23.25 19.68
CA LEU A 209 14.49 -23.11 18.30
C LEU A 209 12.95 -23.14 18.22
N ILE A 210 12.29 -23.87 19.13
CA ILE A 210 10.81 -23.90 19.23
C ILE A 210 10.27 -22.65 19.93
N VAL A 211 10.91 -22.18 20.99
CA VAL A 211 10.43 -21.06 21.82
C VAL A 211 10.68 -19.70 21.17
N ALA A 212 11.79 -19.55 20.44
CA ALA A 212 12.15 -18.30 19.76
C ALA A 212 11.04 -17.74 18.85
N PRO A 213 10.44 -18.50 17.91
CA PRO A 213 9.37 -17.99 17.06
C PRO A 213 8.10 -17.62 17.84
N ILE A 214 7.79 -18.31 18.95
CA ILE A 214 6.67 -17.94 19.83
C ILE A 214 6.94 -16.55 20.44
N LEU A 215 8.12 -16.34 21.02
CA LEU A 215 8.48 -15.03 21.60
C LEU A 215 8.47 -13.92 20.55
N VAL A 216 8.96 -14.20 19.35
CA VAL A 216 8.92 -13.27 18.22
C VAL A 216 7.46 -12.94 17.85
N THR A 217 6.56 -13.93 17.76
CA THR A 217 5.13 -13.65 17.47
C THR A 217 4.47 -12.78 18.52
N VAL A 218 4.75 -13.01 19.81
CA VAL A 218 4.21 -12.20 20.91
C VAL A 218 4.74 -10.78 20.83
N TYR A 219 6.05 -10.60 20.59
CA TYR A 219 6.67 -9.29 20.43
C TYR A 219 6.04 -8.49 19.27
N TYR A 220 5.86 -9.14 18.11
CA TYR A 220 5.26 -8.50 16.95
C TYR A 220 3.77 -8.16 17.16
N PHE A 221 3.02 -8.99 17.88
CA PHE A 221 1.62 -8.70 18.21
C PHE A 221 1.48 -7.46 19.11
N SER A 222 2.50 -7.17 19.93
CA SER A 222 2.51 -5.96 20.77
C SER A 222 2.86 -4.68 20.00
N THR A 223 3.42 -4.75 18.79
CA THR A 223 3.67 -3.58 17.95
C THR A 223 2.47 -3.28 17.04
N PRO A 224 1.86 -2.08 17.11
CA PRO A 224 0.69 -1.72 16.30
C PRO A 224 1.11 -1.40 14.85
N GLN A 225 1.45 -2.42 14.07
CA GLN A 225 1.61 -2.31 12.62
C GLN A 225 0.56 -3.16 11.92
N GLN A 226 -0.44 -2.49 11.34
CA GLN A 226 -1.60 -3.11 10.67
C GLN A 226 -1.25 -3.97 9.44
N THR A 227 0.00 -3.97 8.97
CA THR A 227 0.42 -4.61 7.71
C THR A 227 0.85 -6.08 7.85
N MET A 228 0.84 -6.67 9.04
CA MET A 228 1.41 -8.01 9.28
C MET A 228 0.44 -9.15 9.58
N TRP A 229 -0.88 -8.95 9.46
CA TRP A 229 -1.87 -10.03 9.71
C TRP A 229 -1.58 -11.31 8.91
N ASN A 230 -1.20 -11.18 7.63
CA ASN A 230 -0.87 -12.34 6.79
C ASN A 230 0.36 -13.12 7.28
N PHE A 231 1.35 -12.45 7.86
CA PHE A 231 2.53 -13.09 8.41
C PHE A 231 2.19 -13.82 9.72
N ALA A 232 1.39 -13.19 10.58
CA ALA A 232 0.91 -13.80 11.83
C ALA A 232 0.13 -15.09 11.57
N TYR A 233 -0.79 -15.11 10.59
CA TYR A 233 -1.52 -16.34 10.22
C TYR A 233 -0.59 -17.44 9.71
N ARG A 234 0.40 -17.11 8.87
CA ARG A 234 1.38 -18.09 8.37
C ARG A 234 2.18 -18.72 9.52
N LEU A 235 2.63 -17.91 10.47
CA LEU A 235 3.33 -18.38 11.67
C LEU A 235 2.43 -19.23 12.56
N LEU A 236 1.17 -18.83 12.75
CA LEU A 236 0.17 -19.59 13.50
C LEU A 236 -0.04 -20.99 12.90
N PHE A 237 -0.19 -21.12 11.58
CA PHE A 237 -0.37 -22.43 10.93
C PHE A 237 0.85 -23.33 11.06
N ILE A 238 2.06 -22.77 10.99
CA ILE A 238 3.30 -23.52 11.24
C ILE A 238 3.30 -24.04 12.68
N LEU A 239 2.90 -23.20 13.64
CA LEU A 239 2.81 -23.55 15.06
C LEU A 239 1.75 -24.64 15.32
N ILE A 240 0.57 -24.52 14.72
CA ILE A 240 -0.51 -25.51 14.82
C ILE A 240 -0.05 -26.85 14.23
N GLY A 241 0.61 -26.85 13.07
CA GLY A 241 1.19 -28.05 12.47
C GLY A 241 2.24 -28.70 13.37
N LEU A 242 3.06 -27.89 14.06
CA LEU A 242 4.05 -28.36 15.01
C LEU A 242 3.42 -28.98 16.27
N VAL A 243 2.32 -28.40 16.78
CA VAL A 243 1.61 -28.84 17.99
C VAL A 243 0.78 -30.09 17.73
N ILE A 244 0.00 -30.15 16.65
CA ILE A 244 -0.85 -31.31 16.31
C ILE A 244 0.00 -32.55 15.97
N GLY A 245 1.20 -32.35 15.42
CA GLY A 245 2.15 -33.44 15.17
C GLY A 245 2.84 -34.00 16.42
N GLY A 246 2.70 -33.34 17.58
CA GLY A 246 3.19 -33.83 18.87
C GLY A 246 2.16 -34.72 19.53
N ARG A 247 2.47 -36.02 19.64
CA ARG A 247 1.65 -37.04 20.30
C ARG A 247 1.01 -36.52 21.60
N VAL A 248 -0.32 -36.51 21.63
CA VAL A 248 -1.13 -36.82 22.83
C VAL A 248 -1.08 -38.32 23.05
#